data_AF-A0A5R2MWN9-F1
#
_entry.id   AF-A0A5R2MWN9-F1
#
_cell.length_a   1.000
_cell.length_b   1.000
_cell.length_c   1.000
_cell.angle_alpha   90.00
_cell.angle_beta   90.00
_cell.angle_gamma   90.00
#
_symmetry.space_group_name_H-M   'P 1'
#
loop_
_entity.id
_entity.type
_entity.pdbx_description
1 polymer ?
#
loop_
_entity_poly.entity_id
_entity_poly.type
_entity_poly.pdbx_seq_one_letter_code
_entity_poly.pdbx_strand_id
1 'polypeptide(L)'
;ITIFDKDLTTGPPPAADLVLAGDVFYCREVALRVMPFLDRCLASGIEVLVGDPRRNDLPLTRLRLIAEYEVPDFGDAKGIASRPSGVFWFKAEER
;
A
#
# COMPACT_ATOMS: atom_id res chain seq x y z
N ILE A 1 3.45 -8.33 19.14
CA ILE A 1 3.07 -7.26 18.19
C ILE A 1 3.62 -5.96 18.78
N THR A 2 4.41 -5.21 18.00
CA THR A 2 4.91 -3.89 18.40
C THR A 2 4.08 -2.83 17.69
N ILE A 3 3.63 -1.82 18.42
CA ILE A 3 2.79 -0.73 17.91
C ILE A 3 3.58 0.57 18.02
N PHE A 4 3.51 1.39 16.98
CA PHE A 4 4.11 2.73 16.96
C PHE A 4 3.00 3.77 16.88
N ASP A 5 3.09 4.81 17.70
CA ASP A 5 2.17 5.96 17.70
C ASP A 5 2.73 7.19 16.94
N LYS A 6 3.93 7.03 16.36
CA LYS A 6 4.64 8.05 15.58
C LYS A 6 4.52 7.82 14.09
N ASP A 7 4.72 8.88 13.31
CA ASP A 7 4.78 8.80 11.85
C ASP A 7 6.03 8.04 11.38
N LEU A 8 5.82 6.77 10.99
CA LEU A 8 6.88 5.90 10.45
C LEU A 8 7.36 6.35 9.08
N THR A 9 6.54 7.07 8.31
CA THR A 9 6.84 7.44 6.92
C THR A 9 7.96 8.47 6.80
N THR A 10 8.33 9.12 7.91
CA THR A 10 9.45 10.07 7.99
C THR A 10 10.76 9.40 8.42
N GLY A 11 10.70 8.17 8.92
CA GLY A 11 11.83 7.46 9.49
C GLY A 11 12.62 6.60 8.48
N PRO A 12 13.67 5.91 8.96
CA PRO A 12 14.35 4.90 8.18
C PRO A 12 13.44 3.68 7.94
N PRO A 13 13.76 2.84 6.93
CA PRO A 13 13.11 1.56 6.74
C PRO A 13 13.18 0.68 8.00
N PRO A 14 12.13 -0.10 8.30
CA PRO A 14 12.13 -1.00 9.44
C PRO A 14 13.10 -2.17 9.21
N ALA A 15 13.54 -2.81 10.30
CA ALA A 15 14.25 -4.09 10.23
C ALA A 15 13.24 -5.22 9.95
N ALA A 16 12.85 -5.36 8.69
CA ALA A 16 11.91 -6.37 8.20
C ALA A 16 12.28 -6.81 6.79
N ASP A 17 11.91 -8.04 6.42
CA ASP A 17 12.11 -8.55 5.07
C ASP A 17 10.97 -8.15 4.12
N LEU A 18 9.79 -7.86 4.67
CA LEU A 18 8.56 -7.54 3.94
C LEU A 18 7.75 -6.44 4.64
N VAL A 19 7.28 -5.47 3.86
CA VAL A 19 6.28 -4.46 4.27
C VAL A 19 4.96 -4.74 3.56
N LEU A 20 3.90 -4.83 4.36
CA LEU A 20 2.51 -4.91 3.89
C LEU A 20 1.85 -3.54 4.10
N ALA A 21 1.39 -2.90 3.01
CA ALA A 21 0.71 -1.62 3.04
C ALA A 21 -0.74 -1.78 2.56
N GLY A 22 -1.70 -1.71 3.47
CA GLY A 22 -3.12 -1.89 3.17
C GLY A 22 -3.86 -0.55 3.09
N ASP A 23 -4.52 -0.29 1.96
CA ASP A 23 -5.40 0.86 1.69
C ASP A 23 -4.79 2.21 2.09
N VAL A 24 -3.47 2.37 1.89
CA VAL A 24 -2.73 3.59 2.25
C VAL A 24 -2.83 4.71 1.20
N PHE A 25 -3.45 4.42 0.05
CA PHE A 25 -3.65 5.38 -1.03
C PHE A 25 -5.06 5.98 -1.04
N TYR A 26 -5.79 5.89 0.07
CA TYR A 26 -7.15 6.41 0.23
C TYR A 26 -7.26 7.93 0.08
N CYS A 27 -6.17 8.67 0.30
CA CYS A 27 -6.09 10.08 -0.03
C CYS A 27 -4.67 10.52 -0.42
N ARG A 28 -4.62 11.57 -1.25
CA ARG A 28 -3.39 12.15 -1.78
C ARG A 28 -2.36 12.51 -0.72
N GLU A 29 -2.76 13.08 0.41
CA GLU A 29 -1.81 13.50 1.45
C GLU A 29 -1.06 12.30 2.06
N VAL A 30 -1.77 11.19 2.29
CA VAL A 30 -1.15 9.96 2.81
C VAL A 30 -0.29 9.31 1.74
N ALA A 31 -0.78 9.23 0.50
CA ALA A 31 -0.01 8.70 -0.62
C ALA A 31 1.34 9.43 -0.78
N LEU A 32 1.35 10.76 -0.69
CA LEU A 32 2.57 11.58 -0.80
C LEU A 32 3.60 11.30 0.30
N ARG A 33 3.17 10.87 1.50
CA ARG A 33 4.07 10.51 2.59
C ARG A 33 4.53 9.07 2.51
N VAL A 34 3.63 8.17 2.14
CA VAL A 34 3.88 6.73 2.08
C VAL A 34 4.77 6.36 0.90
N MET A 35 4.59 6.95 -0.28
CA MET A 35 5.41 6.62 -1.46
C MET A 35 6.92 6.75 -1.20
N PRO A 36 7.46 7.89 -0.70
CA PRO A 36 8.88 7.99 -0.39
C PRO A 36 9.36 7.00 0.68
N PHE A 37 8.49 6.60 1.60
CA PHE A 37 8.82 5.60 2.61
C PHE A 37 8.95 4.21 1.99
N LEU A 38 8.00 3.81 1.14
CA LEU A 38 8.08 2.54 0.41
C LEU A 38 9.29 2.51 -0.52
N ASP A 39 9.65 3.64 -1.14
CA ASP A 39 10.87 3.77 -1.94
C ASP A 39 12.13 3.47 -1.12
N ARG A 40 12.22 4.00 0.10
CA ARG A 40 13.34 3.71 1.00
C ARG A 40 13.37 2.24 1.43
N CYS A 41 12.21 1.62 1.64
CA CYS A 41 12.12 0.20 1.96
C CYS A 41 12.66 -0.65 0.81
N LEU A 42 12.19 -0.41 -0.41
CA LEU A 42 12.67 -1.09 -1.62
C LEU A 42 14.17 -0.90 -1.82
N ALA A 43 14.67 0.34 -1.65
CA ALA A 43 16.10 0.65 -1.76
C ALA A 43 16.96 -0.08 -0.71
N SER A 44 16.37 -0.50 0.41
CA SER A 44 17.05 -1.28 1.44
C SER A 44 16.92 -2.80 1.23
N GLY A 45 16.37 -3.23 0.09
CA GLY A 45 16.17 -4.64 -0.24
C GLY A 45 14.92 -5.25 0.41
N ILE A 46 14.05 -4.44 1.00
CA ILE A 46 12.81 -4.90 1.63
C ILE A 46 11.74 -5.04 0.56
N GLU A 47 11.06 -6.18 0.54
CA GLU A 47 9.92 -6.39 -0.34
C GLU A 47 8.70 -5.57 0.11
N VAL A 48 7.89 -5.09 -0.85
CA VAL A 48 6.70 -4.31 -0.54
C VAL A 48 5.48 -4.88 -1.28
N LEU A 49 4.44 -5.19 -0.51
CA LEU A 49 3.12 -5.55 -1.01
C LEU A 49 2.10 -4.48 -0.66
N VAL A 50 1.29 -4.10 -1.63
CA VAL A 50 0.19 -3.16 -1.48
C VAL A 50 -1.13 -3.91 -1.64
N GLY A 51 -2.03 -3.80 -0.68
CA GLY A 51 -3.42 -4.23 -0.80
C GLY A 51 -4.31 -3.00 -0.97
N ASP A 52 -5.05 -2.88 -2.07
CA ASP A 52 -5.81 -1.66 -2.35
C ASP A 52 -7.00 -1.93 -3.30
N PRO A 53 -8.17 -1.29 -3.09
CA PRO A 53 -9.33 -1.39 -3.99
C PRO A 53 -9.24 -0.49 -5.24
N ARG A 54 -8.02 -0.08 -5.62
CA ARG A 54 -7.72 0.85 -6.73
C ARG A 54 -8.19 2.28 -6.41
N ARG A 55 -7.80 2.77 -5.23
CA ARG A 55 -7.98 4.17 -4.81
C ARG A 55 -7.36 5.13 -5.82
N ASN A 56 -7.88 6.34 -5.86
CA ASN A 56 -7.54 7.33 -6.87
C ASN A 56 -6.05 7.69 -6.92
N ASP A 57 -5.38 7.71 -5.77
CA ASP A 57 -3.96 8.07 -5.66
C ASP A 57 -3.02 6.84 -5.73
N LEU A 58 -3.53 5.67 -6.11
CA LEU A 58 -2.75 4.44 -6.27
C LEU A 58 -1.84 4.54 -7.52
N PRO A 59 -0.51 4.36 -7.42
CA PRO A 59 0.40 4.52 -8.55
C PRO A 59 0.43 3.26 -9.43
N LEU A 60 -0.59 3.09 -10.26
CA LEU A 60 -0.83 1.88 -11.07
C LEU A 60 0.38 1.43 -11.91
N THR A 61 1.19 2.36 -12.42
CA THR A 61 2.39 2.05 -13.22
C THR A 61 3.46 1.30 -12.43
N ARG A 62 3.42 1.40 -11.10
CA ARG A 62 4.40 0.78 -10.18
C ARG A 62 3.91 -0.55 -9.61
N LEU A 63 2.76 -1.06 -10.06
CA LEU A 63 2.11 -2.22 -9.47
C LEU A 63 2.16 -3.43 -10.40
N ARG A 64 2.44 -4.60 -9.82
CA ARG A 64 2.19 -5.90 -10.47
C ARG A 64 1.17 -6.68 -9.65
N LEU A 65 -0.03 -6.88 -10.19
CA LEU A 65 -1.09 -7.68 -9.55
C LEU A 65 -0.60 -9.09 -9.23
N ILE A 66 -0.92 -9.57 -8.02
CA ILE A 66 -0.62 -10.90 -7.50
C ILE A 66 -1.90 -11.69 -7.32
N ALA A 67 -2.90 -11.05 -6.74
CA ALA A 67 -4.20 -11.64 -6.45
C ALA A 67 -5.26 -10.54 -6.45
N GLU A 68 -6.50 -10.91 -6.75
CA GLU A 68 -7.65 -10.04 -6.68
C GLU A 68 -8.73 -10.72 -5.85
N TYR A 69 -9.40 -9.95 -5.00
CA TYR A 69 -10.42 -10.41 -4.08
C TYR A 69 -11.62 -9.47 -4.15
N GLU A 70 -12.81 -10.06 -4.11
CA GLU A 70 -14.04 -9.31 -3.92
C GLU A 70 -14.16 -8.92 -2.45
N VAL A 71 -14.02 -7.63 -2.16
CA VAL A 71 -14.14 -7.10 -0.80
C VAL A 71 -15.20 -5.99 -0.75
N PRO A 72 -15.99 -5.91 0.34
CA PRO A 72 -16.83 -4.74 0.57
C PRO A 72 -15.96 -3.51 0.88
N ASP A 73 -16.37 -2.31 0.43
CA ASP A 73 -15.67 -1.08 0.84
C ASP A 73 -16.05 -0.70 2.28
N PHE A 74 -15.18 0.05 2.95
CA PHE A 74 -15.42 0.53 4.30
C PHE A 74 -16.59 1.53 4.31
N GLY A 75 -17.66 1.20 5.03
CA GLY A 75 -18.88 2.02 5.11
C GLY A 75 -20.01 1.56 4.18
N ASP A 76 -19.78 0.56 3.32
CA ASP A 76 -20.84 -0.03 2.52
C ASP A 76 -21.84 -0.80 3.42
N ALA A 77 -23.13 -0.60 3.16
CA ALA A 77 -24.18 -1.41 3.78
C ALA A 77 -24.01 -2.88 3.37
N LYS A 78 -24.38 -3.81 4.26
CA LYS A 78 -24.40 -5.24 3.93
C LYS A 78 -25.19 -5.46 2.63
N GLY A 79 -24.53 -5.95 1.59
CA GLY A 79 -25.15 -6.29 0.30
C GLY A 79 -24.87 -5.32 -0.85
N ILE A 80 -24.06 -4.26 -0.66
CA ILE A 80 -23.54 -3.46 -1.79
C ILE A 80 -22.47 -4.26 -2.53
N ALA A 81 -22.43 -4.08 -3.86
CA ALA A 81 -21.51 -4.75 -4.77
C ALA A 81 -20.06 -4.65 -4.26
N SER A 82 -19.44 -5.82 -4.06
CA SER A 82 -18.02 -5.92 -3.77
C SER A 82 -17.23 -5.23 -4.89
N ARG A 83 -16.14 -4.59 -4.50
CA ARG A 83 -15.19 -4.02 -5.44
C ARG A 83 -13.99 -4.96 -5.55
N PRO A 84 -13.47 -5.19 -6.76
CA PRO A 84 -12.23 -5.95 -6.92
C PRO A 84 -11.09 -5.20 -6.24
N SER A 85 -10.58 -5.76 -5.15
CA SER A 85 -9.39 -5.28 -4.46
C SER A 85 -8.21 -6.17 -4.80
N GLY A 86 -7.12 -5.53 -5.19
CA GLY A 86 -5.91 -6.23 -5.58
C GLY A 86 -4.88 -6.26 -4.46
N VAL A 87 -4.10 -7.33 -4.45
CA VAL A 87 -2.79 -7.39 -3.81
C VAL A 87 -1.74 -7.27 -4.90
N PHE A 88 -0.78 -6.35 -4.73
CA PHE A 88 0.18 -5.98 -5.75
C PHE A 88 1.61 -6.01 -5.21
N TRP A 89 2.56 -6.45 -6.02
CA TRP A 89 3.97 -6.09 -5.81
C TRP A 89 4.14 -4.62 -6.13
N PHE A 90 4.70 -3.87 -5.19
CA PHE A 90 5.07 -2.47 -5.39
C PHE A 90 6.52 -2.39 -5.86
N LYS A 91 6.74 -1.72 -6.99
CA LYS A 91 8.04 -1.61 -7.64
C LYS A 91 8.62 -0.21 -7.49
N ALA A 92 9.94 -0.11 -7.54
CA ALA A 92 10.62 1.17 -7.68
C ALA A 92 10.20 1.83 -9.00
N GLU A 93 10.23 3.16 -9.07
CA GLU A 93 10.11 3.86 -10.35
C GLU A 93 11.28 3.48 -11.26
N GLU A 94 10.95 3.13 -12.51
CA GLU A 94 11.95 3.00 -13.57
C GLU A 94 12.42 4.42 -13.93
N ARG A 95 13.73 4.64 -13.78
CA ARG A 95 14.38 5.95 -13.97
C ARG A 95 14.79 6.19 -15.40
#